data_AF-A0A7I4DG97-F1
#
_entry.id   AF-A0A7I4DG97-F1
#
_cell.length_a   1.000
_cell.length_b   1.000
_cell.length_c   1.000
_cell.angle_alpha   90.00
_cell.angle_beta   90.00
_cell.angle_gamma   90.00
#
_symmetry.space_group_name_H-M   'P 1'
#
loop_
_entity.id
_entity.type
_entity.pdbx_description
1 polymer ?
#
loop_
_entity_poly.entity_id
_entity_poly.type
_entity_poly.pdbx_seq_one_letter_code
_entity_poly.pdbx_strand_id
1 'polypeptide(L)'
;MIGNKIFLQLVSVETGAASGIGKRSKDIFIKDWAEKATVQADKVQYTAEFSIDAGFGEPGAVLIRNTHQSEIYLESIALQMQSETVYFPCHSYITAFSNDPKPRVFFSNKVYMPWETPPGLKDLREQELKTLQGNGKGEPKSWERIYDYDVYNDLDDPDKRGEKFPYPRRVRSGRDPCKSDPTKEEKVANGEAVYVLRYESFEPIKQTNFIVWKLRGLVHKLVPSVRALLGATPGEFDDFRDIEQLY
;
A
#
# COMPACT_ATOMS: atom_id res chain seq x y z
N MET A 1 20.08 2.05 -18.83
CA MET A 1 19.14 1.22 -19.61
C MET A 1 17.92 2.06 -19.95
N ILE A 2 17.80 2.48 -21.21
CA ILE A 2 16.71 3.31 -21.71
C ILE A 2 15.81 2.36 -22.50
N GLY A 3 14.55 2.17 -22.09
CA GLY A 3 13.57 1.37 -22.83
C GLY A 3 12.62 0.57 -21.95
N ASN A 4 13.11 -0.48 -21.28
CA ASN A 4 12.23 -1.48 -20.67
C ASN A 4 12.02 -1.25 -19.17
N LYS A 5 10.96 -0.51 -18.81
CA LYS A 5 10.72 -0.10 -17.42
C LYS A 5 9.61 -0.88 -16.71
N ILE A 6 8.66 -1.43 -17.45
CA ILE A 6 7.54 -2.18 -16.89
C ILE A 6 7.35 -3.46 -17.69
N PHE A 7 7.44 -4.59 -16.99
CA PHE A 7 7.18 -5.92 -17.51
C PHE A 7 5.69 -6.25 -17.33
N LEU A 8 5.07 -6.87 -18.34
CA LEU A 8 3.73 -7.43 -18.24
C LEU A 8 3.67 -8.84 -18.82
N GLN A 9 2.84 -9.70 -18.23
CA GLN A 9 2.51 -11.03 -18.73
C GLN A 9 1.06 -11.37 -18.40
N LEU A 10 0.27 -11.76 -19.40
CA LEU A 10 -1.10 -12.22 -19.19
C LEU A 10 -1.10 -13.65 -18.68
N VAL A 11 -2.08 -13.97 -17.84
CA VAL A 11 -2.37 -15.31 -17.34
C VAL A 11 -3.81 -15.67 -17.64
N SER A 12 -4.00 -16.83 -18.26
CA SER A 12 -5.31 -17.35 -18.63
C SER A 12 -6.05 -17.96 -17.44
N VAL A 13 -7.38 -17.93 -17.48
CA VAL A 13 -8.25 -18.72 -16.59
C VAL A 13 -8.10 -20.23 -16.81
N GLU A 14 -7.60 -20.63 -17.98
CA GLU A 14 -7.34 -22.01 -18.37
C GLU A 14 -5.93 -22.46 -17.99
N THR A 15 -5.80 -23.71 -17.57
CA THR A 15 -4.51 -24.32 -17.26
C THR A 15 -3.75 -24.72 -18.52
N GLY A 16 -2.42 -24.59 -18.48
CA GLY A 16 -1.53 -25.14 -19.50
C GLY A 16 -1.35 -26.66 -19.35
N ALA A 17 -0.34 -27.20 -20.05
CA ALA A 17 0.02 -28.62 -19.96
C ALA A 17 0.49 -29.04 -18.55
N ALA A 18 0.99 -28.10 -17.76
CA ALA A 18 1.28 -28.30 -16.35
C ALA A 18 0.01 -28.06 -15.52
N SER A 19 -0.44 -29.08 -14.78
CA SER A 19 -1.66 -29.03 -13.97
C SER A 19 -1.62 -27.88 -12.96
N GLY A 20 -2.68 -27.08 -12.91
CA GLY A 20 -2.89 -26.04 -11.89
C GLY A 20 -2.19 -24.69 -12.14
N ILE A 21 -1.47 -24.51 -13.24
CA ILE A 21 -0.86 -23.23 -13.62
C ILE A 21 -1.56 -22.68 -14.87
N GLY A 22 -2.05 -21.44 -14.79
CA GLY A 22 -2.66 -20.76 -15.95
C GLY A 22 -1.68 -20.61 -17.11
N LYS A 23 -2.19 -20.73 -18.35
CA LYS A 23 -1.41 -20.45 -19.56
C LYS A 23 -0.88 -19.01 -19.49
N ARG A 24 0.38 -18.79 -19.90
CA ARG A 24 1.03 -17.48 -19.82
C ARG A 24 1.37 -16.94 -21.20
N SER A 25 1.15 -15.65 -21.42
CA SER A 25 1.60 -15.00 -22.64
C SER A 25 3.13 -14.88 -22.65
N LYS A 26 3.68 -14.53 -23.81
CA LYS A 26 5.05 -14.01 -23.87
C LYS A 26 5.18 -12.76 -23.01
N ASP A 27 6.38 -12.57 -22.51
CA ASP A 27 6.76 -11.39 -21.74
C ASP A 27 6.74 -10.16 -22.66
N ILE A 28 6.15 -9.07 -22.18
CA ILE A 28 6.16 -7.79 -22.89
C ILE A 28 6.69 -6.67 -21.99
N PHE A 29 7.22 -5.64 -22.64
CA PHE A 29 7.69 -4.43 -21.96
C PHE A 29 7.08 -3.19 -22.62
N ILE A 30 6.68 -2.21 -21.81
CA ILE A 30 6.24 -0.91 -22.32
C ILE A 30 7.43 -0.21 -22.97
N LYS A 31 7.33 0.10 -24.27
CA LYS A 31 8.42 0.66 -25.09
C LYS A 31 8.49 2.19 -24.98
N ASP A 32 7.34 2.84 -24.90
CA ASP A 32 7.18 4.30 -24.99
C ASP A 32 7.37 5.00 -23.62
N TRP A 33 7.97 4.31 -22.65
CA TRP A 33 8.09 4.83 -21.28
C TRP A 33 8.79 6.19 -21.22
N ALA A 34 9.92 6.31 -21.93
CA ALA A 34 10.76 7.50 -21.91
C ALA A 34 10.08 8.71 -22.59
N GLU A 35 9.34 8.47 -23.67
CA GLU A 35 8.67 9.52 -24.44
C GLU A 35 7.55 10.19 -23.64
N LYS A 36 6.80 9.40 -22.87
CA LYS A 36 5.69 9.91 -22.05
C LYS A 36 6.11 10.40 -20.66
N ALA A 37 7.36 10.16 -20.25
CA ALA A 37 7.86 10.64 -18.95
C ALA A 37 7.97 12.17 -18.86
N THR A 38 7.98 12.87 -19.99
CA THR A 38 8.03 14.35 -20.07
C THR A 38 6.64 14.99 -20.03
N VAL A 39 5.57 14.20 -20.09
CA VAL A 39 4.19 14.70 -20.09
C VAL A 39 3.84 15.13 -18.67
N GLN A 40 3.56 16.43 -18.47
CA GLN A 40 2.95 16.93 -17.25
C GLN A 40 1.45 16.61 -17.27
N ALA A 41 1.09 15.47 -16.70
CA ALA A 41 -0.30 15.07 -16.47
C ALA A 41 -0.40 14.32 -15.15
N ASP A 42 -1.56 14.42 -14.49
CA ASP A 42 -1.84 13.68 -13.26
C ASP A 42 -1.86 12.16 -13.49
N LYS A 43 -2.18 11.75 -14.72
CA LYS A 43 -2.25 10.36 -15.18
C LYS A 43 -1.64 10.23 -16.57
N VAL A 44 -0.88 9.17 -16.78
CA VAL A 44 -0.24 8.86 -18.06
C VAL A 44 -0.70 7.48 -18.52
N GLN A 45 -1.16 7.39 -19.78
CA GLN A 45 -1.59 6.13 -20.38
C GLN A 45 -0.47 5.54 -21.24
N TYR A 46 -0.19 4.26 -21.02
CA TYR A 46 0.73 3.46 -21.82
C TYR A 46 -0.03 2.39 -22.58
N THR A 47 0.45 2.06 -23.78
CA THR A 47 -0.12 1.02 -24.63
C THR A 47 0.91 -0.07 -24.84
N ALA A 48 0.47 -1.31 -24.87
CA ALA A 48 1.32 -2.45 -25.21
C ALA A 48 0.47 -3.52 -25.90
N GLU A 49 1.10 -4.27 -26.81
CA GLU A 49 0.42 -5.29 -27.61
C GLU A 49 0.87 -6.68 -27.16
N PHE A 50 -0.11 -7.57 -26.96
CA PHE A 50 0.13 -8.96 -26.63
C PHE A 50 -0.13 -9.85 -27.86
N SER A 51 0.80 -10.75 -28.15
CA SER A 51 0.55 -11.88 -29.06
C SER A 51 0.21 -13.11 -28.22
N ILE A 52 -1.05 -13.54 -28.30
CA ILE A 52 -1.55 -14.74 -27.62
C ILE A 52 -1.89 -15.82 -28.64
N ASP A 53 -1.63 -17.08 -28.30
CA ASP A 53 -1.95 -18.22 -29.16
C ASP A 53 -3.47 -18.45 -29.19
N ALA A 54 -3.98 -19.03 -30.29
CA ALA A 54 -5.42 -19.30 -30.45
C ALA A 54 -6.03 -20.15 -29.31
N GLY A 55 -5.21 -21.01 -28.69
CA GLY A 55 -5.59 -21.82 -27.54
C GLY A 55 -5.30 -21.17 -26.18
N PHE A 56 -4.99 -19.87 -26.11
CA PHE A 56 -4.68 -19.19 -24.84
C PHE A 56 -5.89 -19.15 -23.90
N GLY A 57 -7.10 -19.04 -24.44
CA GLY A 57 -8.32 -18.86 -23.66
C GLY A 57 -8.48 -17.43 -23.16
N GLU A 58 -9.30 -17.25 -22.12
CA GLU A 58 -9.62 -15.95 -21.56
C GLU A 58 -8.53 -15.45 -20.59
N PRO A 59 -7.98 -14.22 -20.77
CA PRO A 59 -7.09 -13.59 -19.80
C PRO A 59 -7.81 -13.28 -18.47
N GLY A 60 -7.38 -13.92 -17.38
CA GLY A 60 -7.96 -13.75 -16.04
C GLY A 60 -7.10 -12.95 -15.07
N ALA A 61 -5.80 -12.84 -15.33
CA ALA A 61 -4.89 -12.04 -14.52
C ALA A 61 -3.74 -11.46 -15.36
N VAL A 62 -3.08 -10.45 -14.81
CA VAL A 62 -1.85 -9.87 -15.37
C VAL A 62 -0.78 -9.81 -14.28
N LEU A 63 0.41 -10.29 -14.63
CA LEU A 63 1.61 -10.15 -13.82
C LEU A 63 2.37 -8.91 -14.26
N ILE A 64 2.76 -8.07 -13.30
CA ILE A 64 3.43 -6.81 -13.56
C ILE A 64 4.65 -6.68 -12.67
N ARG A 65 5.76 -6.24 -13.25
CA ARG A 65 6.97 -5.93 -12.50
C ARG A 65 7.52 -4.57 -12.94
N ASN A 66 7.82 -3.74 -11.96
CA ASN A 66 8.37 -2.42 -12.16
C ASN A 66 9.91 -2.48 -12.14
N THR A 67 10.56 -2.45 -13.30
CA THR A 67 12.02 -2.37 -13.44
C THR A 67 12.54 -0.93 -13.38
N HIS A 68 11.68 0.05 -13.12
CA HIS A 68 12.09 1.40 -12.77
C HIS A 68 12.64 1.47 -11.34
N GLN A 69 13.44 2.51 -11.07
CA GLN A 69 14.03 2.76 -9.75
C GLN A 69 13.03 3.34 -8.75
N SER A 70 11.99 4.01 -9.23
CA SER A 70 10.95 4.60 -8.40
C SER A 70 9.69 3.75 -8.45
N GLU A 71 8.98 3.70 -7.32
CA GLU A 71 7.64 3.13 -7.23
C GLU A 71 6.68 3.84 -8.20
N ILE A 72 5.74 3.08 -8.75
CA ILE A 72 4.68 3.60 -9.62
C ILE A 72 3.32 3.31 -9.01
N TYR A 73 2.34 4.17 -9.26
CA TYR A 73 0.94 3.88 -8.94
C TYR A 73 0.22 3.43 -10.22
N LEU A 74 -0.29 2.20 -10.21
CA LEU A 74 -1.08 1.64 -11.30
C LEU A 74 -2.55 1.72 -10.95
N GLU A 75 -3.30 2.51 -11.71
CA GLU A 75 -4.74 2.66 -11.50
C GLU A 75 -5.53 1.49 -12.07
N SER A 76 -5.37 1.20 -13.37
CA SER A 76 -6.08 0.11 -14.04
C SER A 76 -5.39 -0.30 -15.34
N ILE A 77 -5.78 -1.47 -15.85
CA ILE A 77 -5.45 -1.93 -17.20
C ILE A 77 -6.76 -2.26 -17.92
N ALA A 78 -6.89 -1.80 -19.16
CA ALA A 78 -7.94 -2.19 -20.08
C ALA A 78 -7.32 -2.97 -21.24
N LEU A 79 -7.64 -4.27 -21.32
CA LEU A 79 -7.18 -5.16 -22.38
C LEU A 79 -8.25 -5.24 -23.47
N GLN A 80 -8.01 -4.61 -24.60
CA GLN A 80 -8.89 -4.68 -25.76
C GLN A 80 -8.65 -5.98 -26.53
N MET A 81 -9.65 -6.86 -26.58
CA MET A 81 -9.66 -8.06 -27.40
C MET A 81 -10.64 -7.90 -28.56
N GLN A 82 -10.59 -8.81 -29.54
CA GLN A 82 -11.51 -8.79 -30.69
C GLN A 82 -12.97 -8.94 -30.28
N SER A 83 -13.25 -9.69 -29.22
CA SER A 83 -14.61 -9.97 -28.72
C SER A 83 -15.10 -8.95 -27.70
N GLU A 84 -14.24 -8.60 -26.74
CA GLU A 84 -14.60 -7.74 -25.60
C GLU A 84 -13.39 -7.02 -25.01
N THR A 85 -13.64 -6.09 -24.10
CA THR A 85 -12.58 -5.46 -23.28
C THR A 85 -12.59 -6.06 -21.89
N VAL A 86 -11.44 -6.57 -21.45
CA VAL A 86 -11.24 -7.10 -20.09
C VAL A 86 -10.60 -6.01 -19.23
N TYR A 87 -11.15 -5.77 -18.05
CA TYR A 87 -10.69 -4.72 -17.14
C TYR A 87 -10.00 -5.33 -15.91
N PHE A 88 -8.87 -4.74 -15.52
CA PHE A 88 -8.09 -5.08 -14.33
C PHE A 88 -8.02 -3.85 -13.41
N PRO A 89 -8.91 -3.73 -12.41
CA PRO A 89 -8.86 -2.64 -11.44
C PRO A 89 -7.68 -2.88 -10.49
N CYS A 90 -6.65 -2.03 -10.57
CA CYS A 90 -5.39 -2.24 -9.85
C CYS A 90 -5.30 -1.41 -8.57
N HIS A 91 -5.52 -0.09 -8.68
CA HIS A 91 -5.46 0.91 -7.61
C HIS A 91 -4.33 0.69 -6.61
N SER A 92 -3.12 0.50 -7.13
CA SER A 92 -2.03 -0.07 -6.36
C SER A 92 -0.67 0.49 -6.72
N TYR A 93 0.13 0.75 -5.69
CA TYR A 93 1.56 0.97 -5.85
C TYR A 93 2.32 -0.32 -6.19
N ILE A 94 3.28 -0.21 -7.11
CA ILE A 94 4.21 -1.28 -7.50
C ILE A 94 5.64 -0.77 -7.23
N THR A 95 6.26 -1.34 -6.20
CA THR A 95 7.63 -0.99 -5.79
C THR A 95 8.66 -1.34 -6.85
N ALA A 96 9.83 -0.72 -6.76
CA ALA A 96 10.94 -0.99 -7.66
C ALA A 96 11.41 -2.45 -7.57
N PHE A 97 11.87 -2.99 -8.69
CA PHE A 97 12.39 -4.36 -8.79
C PHE A 97 13.53 -4.65 -7.79
N SER A 98 14.34 -3.64 -7.46
CA SER A 98 15.40 -3.75 -6.45
C SER A 98 14.86 -4.07 -5.05
N ASN A 99 13.62 -3.69 -4.77
CA ASN A 99 12.98 -3.86 -3.46
C ASN A 99 12.16 -5.15 -3.39
N ASP A 100 11.42 -5.47 -4.46
CA ASP A 100 10.69 -6.72 -4.61
C ASP A 100 10.79 -7.24 -6.06
N PRO A 101 11.58 -8.30 -6.31
CA PRO A 101 11.73 -8.85 -7.64
C PRO A 101 10.52 -9.68 -8.11
N LYS A 102 9.61 -10.05 -7.20
CA LYS A 102 8.43 -10.84 -7.54
C LYS A 102 7.43 -9.98 -8.33
N PRO A 103 6.86 -10.49 -9.43
CA PRO A 103 5.78 -9.80 -10.11
C PRO A 103 4.57 -9.67 -9.19
N ARG A 104 3.91 -8.52 -9.27
CA ARG A 104 2.60 -8.28 -8.68
C ARG A 104 1.54 -8.88 -9.59
N VAL A 105 0.56 -9.56 -9.01
CA VAL A 105 -0.60 -10.06 -9.75
C VAL A 105 -1.77 -9.09 -9.60
N PHE A 106 -2.48 -8.86 -10.69
CA PHE A 106 -3.76 -8.16 -10.72
C PHE A 106 -4.78 -9.02 -11.46
N PHE A 107 -5.94 -9.25 -10.85
CA PHE A 107 -7.01 -10.06 -11.42
C PHE A 107 -7.97 -9.19 -12.24
N SER A 108 -8.67 -9.80 -13.18
CA SER A 108 -9.77 -9.15 -13.89
C SER A 108 -10.89 -8.81 -12.90
N ASN A 109 -11.81 -7.93 -13.31
CA ASN A 109 -12.98 -7.56 -12.52
C ASN A 109 -14.07 -8.65 -12.40
N LYS A 110 -13.79 -9.89 -12.86
CA LYS A 110 -14.71 -11.02 -12.70
C LYS A 110 -14.63 -11.58 -11.28
N VAL A 111 -15.79 -11.76 -10.65
CA VAL A 111 -15.90 -12.18 -9.25
C VAL A 111 -16.11 -13.69 -9.16
N TYR A 112 -15.34 -14.35 -8.29
CA TYR A 112 -15.43 -15.79 -8.05
C TYR A 112 -15.41 -16.10 -6.55
N MET A 113 -16.30 -16.98 -6.11
CA MET A 113 -16.15 -17.64 -4.81
C MET A 113 -14.89 -18.53 -4.82
N PRO A 114 -14.31 -18.87 -3.65
CA PRO A 114 -13.09 -19.69 -3.61
C PRO A 114 -13.20 -20.99 -4.41
N TRP A 115 -14.33 -21.69 -4.34
CA TRP A 115 -14.58 -22.94 -5.09
C TRP A 115 -14.89 -22.73 -6.57
N GLU A 116 -15.26 -21.52 -6.99
CA GLU A 116 -15.53 -21.15 -8.40
C GLU A 116 -14.29 -20.58 -9.10
N THR A 117 -13.20 -20.35 -8.36
CA THR A 117 -11.95 -19.79 -8.92
C THR A 117 -11.49 -20.65 -10.09
N PRO A 118 -11.32 -20.07 -11.30
CA PRO A 118 -10.88 -20.83 -12.46
C PRO A 118 -9.56 -21.57 -12.20
N PRO A 119 -9.38 -22.80 -12.70
CA PRO A 119 -8.20 -23.61 -12.41
C PRO A 119 -6.87 -22.91 -12.69
N GLY A 120 -6.78 -22.08 -13.74
CA GLY A 120 -5.56 -21.35 -14.09
C GLY A 120 -5.20 -20.19 -13.16
N LEU A 121 -6.09 -19.80 -12.25
CA LEU A 121 -5.89 -18.69 -11.30
C LEU A 121 -5.76 -19.12 -9.84
N LYS A 122 -5.97 -20.41 -9.54
CA LYS A 122 -6.01 -20.91 -8.15
C LYS A 122 -4.67 -20.71 -7.44
N ASP A 123 -3.57 -21.01 -8.11
CA ASP A 123 -2.21 -20.85 -7.58
C ASP A 123 -1.90 -19.38 -7.28
N LEU A 124 -2.23 -18.47 -8.21
CA LEU A 124 -2.03 -17.04 -8.04
C LEU A 124 -2.88 -16.48 -6.90
N ARG A 125 -4.14 -16.90 -6.78
CA ARG A 125 -5.03 -16.48 -5.69
C ARG A 125 -4.47 -16.88 -4.33
N GLU A 126 -3.99 -18.12 -4.21
CA GLU A 126 -3.43 -18.63 -2.96
C GLU A 126 -2.09 -17.97 -2.62
N GLN A 127 -1.22 -17.77 -3.62
CA GLN A 127 0.08 -17.13 -3.44
C GLN A 127 -0.07 -15.66 -3.02
N GLU A 128 -0.97 -14.91 -3.66
CA GLU A 128 -1.23 -13.52 -3.28
C GLU A 128 -1.78 -13.43 -1.85
N LEU A 129 -2.68 -14.34 -1.45
CA LEU A 129 -3.19 -14.39 -0.07
C LEU A 129 -2.06 -14.66 0.94
N LYS A 130 -1.17 -15.62 0.65
CA LYS A 130 0.01 -15.91 1.48
C LYS A 130 0.97 -14.72 1.57
N THR A 131 1.18 -14.02 0.46
CA THR A 131 1.98 -12.79 0.43
C THR A 131 1.37 -11.69 1.30
N LEU A 132 0.05 -11.54 1.27
CA LEU A 132 -0.66 -10.57 2.11
C LEU A 132 -0.65 -10.94 3.60
N GLN A 133 -0.65 -12.23 3.95
CA GLN A 133 -0.58 -12.68 5.35
C GLN A 133 0.83 -12.56 5.94
N GLY A 134 1.87 -12.64 5.11
CA GLY A 134 3.26 -12.65 5.56
C GLY A 134 3.59 -13.88 6.42
N ASN A 135 4.58 -13.73 7.31
CA ASN A 135 5.11 -14.82 8.15
C ASN A 135 5.04 -14.53 9.66
N GLY A 136 4.44 -13.39 10.05
CA GLY A 136 4.34 -12.92 11.43
C GLY A 136 5.66 -12.53 12.10
N LYS A 137 6.73 -12.29 11.32
CA LYS A 137 8.07 -12.03 11.86
C LYS A 137 8.70 -10.78 11.23
N GLY A 138 9.54 -10.11 12.02
CA GLY A 138 10.28 -8.92 11.61
C GLY A 138 9.40 -7.68 11.42
N GLU A 139 10.05 -6.55 11.23
CA GLU A 139 9.41 -5.28 10.87
C GLU A 139 9.09 -5.27 9.37
N PRO A 140 7.81 -5.08 8.98
CA PRO A 140 7.44 -4.94 7.58
C PRO A 140 8.08 -3.70 6.95
N LYS A 141 8.55 -3.84 5.71
CA LYS A 141 9.13 -2.72 4.96
C LYS A 141 8.02 -1.84 4.38
N SER A 142 8.35 -0.57 4.09
CA SER A 142 7.38 0.42 3.60
C SER A 142 6.65 0.04 2.29
N TRP A 143 7.23 -0.83 1.48
CA TRP A 143 6.62 -1.35 0.24
C TRP A 143 5.91 -2.69 0.40
N GLU A 144 6.04 -3.34 1.56
CA GLU A 144 5.35 -4.59 1.85
C GLU A 144 3.88 -4.34 2.18
N ARG A 145 3.07 -5.38 1.95
CA ARG A 145 1.61 -5.33 2.06
C ARG A 145 1.12 -6.40 3.02
N ILE A 146 1.84 -6.58 4.12
CA ILE A 146 1.61 -7.65 5.07
C ILE A 146 0.54 -7.19 6.07
N TYR A 147 -0.60 -7.87 6.06
CA TYR A 147 -1.71 -7.72 6.98
C TYR A 147 -1.55 -8.76 8.08
N ASP A 148 -1.12 -8.30 9.24
CA ASP A 148 -1.01 -9.12 10.43
C ASP A 148 -1.46 -8.33 11.66
N TYR A 149 -1.73 -9.02 12.76
CA TYR A 149 -2.36 -8.48 13.95
C TYR A 149 -1.40 -8.41 15.13
N ASP A 150 -1.55 -7.36 15.92
CA ASP A 150 -0.86 -7.23 17.21
C ASP A 150 -1.75 -6.57 18.27
N VAL A 151 -1.33 -6.64 19.52
CA VAL A 151 -1.95 -5.95 20.66
C VAL A 151 -1.43 -4.50 20.76
N TYR A 152 -2.08 -3.70 21.60
CA TYR A 152 -1.63 -2.33 21.90
C TYR A 152 -0.50 -2.32 22.95
N ASN A 153 0.60 -3.01 22.65
CA ASN A 153 1.85 -3.03 23.44
C ASN A 153 2.84 -1.93 23.00
N ASP A 154 2.41 -1.05 22.10
CA ASP A 154 3.15 0.08 21.53
C ASP A 154 2.72 1.44 22.12
N LEU A 155 1.91 1.42 23.19
CA LEU A 155 1.46 2.60 23.94
C LEU A 155 2.19 2.72 25.28
N ASP A 156 2.22 3.94 25.84
CA ASP A 156 3.00 4.27 27.04
C ASP A 156 2.48 3.68 28.37
N ASP A 157 1.24 3.15 28.43
CA ASP A 157 0.64 2.56 29.64
C ASP A 157 0.15 1.11 29.37
N PRO A 158 0.97 0.07 29.65
CA PRO A 158 0.64 -1.34 29.36
C PRO A 158 -0.29 -1.98 30.40
N ASP A 159 -0.34 -1.46 31.62
CA ASP A 159 -0.94 -2.13 32.78
C ASP A 159 -2.46 -2.26 32.64
N LYS A 160 -3.04 -1.63 31.60
CA LYS A 160 -4.47 -1.55 31.37
C LYS A 160 -4.96 -2.26 30.11
N ARG A 161 -4.11 -2.93 29.31
CA ARG A 161 -4.52 -3.45 27.99
C ARG A 161 -3.80 -4.76 27.63
N GLY A 162 -4.47 -5.90 27.76
CA GLY A 162 -3.93 -7.26 27.58
C GLY A 162 -5.03 -8.32 27.77
N GLU A 163 -4.71 -9.58 28.09
CA GLU A 163 -5.74 -10.62 28.33
C GLU A 163 -6.75 -10.24 29.42
N LYS A 164 -6.31 -9.47 30.41
CA LYS A 164 -7.17 -8.92 31.48
C LYS A 164 -8.10 -7.79 31.01
N PHE A 165 -7.85 -7.22 29.82
CA PHE A 165 -8.55 -6.08 29.25
C PHE A 165 -8.75 -6.31 27.75
N PRO A 166 -9.78 -7.08 27.36
CA PRO A 166 -10.01 -7.41 25.96
C PRO A 166 -10.16 -6.13 25.14
N TYR A 167 -9.37 -6.03 24.07
CA TYR A 167 -9.36 -4.88 23.19
C TYR A 167 -9.19 -5.36 21.73
N PRO A 168 -9.75 -4.63 20.75
CA PRO A 168 -9.51 -4.90 19.34
C PRO A 168 -8.00 -4.99 19.05
N ARG A 169 -7.63 -5.86 18.10
CA ARG A 169 -6.26 -5.92 17.59
C ARG A 169 -6.01 -4.73 16.66
N ARG A 170 -4.74 -4.37 16.51
CA ARG A 170 -4.26 -3.40 15.52
C ARG A 170 -3.45 -4.12 14.44
N VAL A 171 -3.08 -3.39 13.38
CA VAL A 171 -2.09 -3.86 12.42
C VAL A 171 -0.73 -3.96 13.10
N ARG A 172 -0.06 -5.10 12.92
CA ARG A 172 1.28 -5.37 13.42
C ARG A 172 2.30 -4.48 12.71
N SER A 173 3.10 -3.78 13.49
CA SER A 173 4.27 -3.02 13.01
C SER A 173 5.58 -3.77 13.18
N GLY A 174 5.66 -4.71 14.13
CA GLY A 174 6.78 -5.65 14.22
C GLY A 174 8.14 -5.02 14.54
N ARG A 175 8.19 -3.81 15.12
CA ARG A 175 9.44 -3.22 15.63
C ARG A 175 10.00 -4.07 16.75
N ASP A 176 11.27 -3.85 17.05
CA ASP A 176 11.97 -4.58 18.09
C ASP A 176 11.35 -4.36 19.48
N PRO A 177 11.50 -5.32 20.41
CA PRO A 177 11.04 -5.15 21.77
C PRO A 177 11.78 -4.04 22.51
N CYS A 178 11.10 -3.37 23.43
CA CYS A 178 11.70 -2.35 24.28
C CYS A 178 12.79 -2.96 25.19
N LYS A 179 13.95 -2.28 25.30
CA LYS A 179 15.08 -2.74 26.13
C LYS A 179 14.73 -2.92 27.61
N SER A 180 13.83 -2.09 28.15
CA SER A 180 13.42 -2.18 29.55
C SER A 180 12.32 -3.21 29.80
N ASP A 181 11.52 -3.54 28.78
CA ASP A 181 10.38 -4.45 28.89
C ASP A 181 10.16 -5.19 27.55
N PRO A 182 10.61 -6.45 27.43
CA PRO A 182 10.48 -7.23 26.21
C PRO A 182 9.03 -7.56 25.80
N THR A 183 8.04 -7.29 26.66
CA THR A 183 6.62 -7.45 26.30
C THR A 183 6.07 -6.26 25.51
N LYS A 184 6.83 -5.16 25.45
CA LYS A 184 6.47 -3.93 24.74
C LYS A 184 7.24 -3.79 23.44
N GLU A 185 6.59 -3.16 22.48
CA GLU A 185 7.25 -2.73 21.26
C GLU A 185 8.05 -1.44 21.52
N GLU A 186 9.21 -1.30 20.88
CA GLU A 186 10.02 -0.09 20.96
C GLU A 186 9.28 1.11 20.37
N LYS A 187 9.46 2.27 21.00
CA LYS A 187 8.83 3.51 20.55
C LYS A 187 9.41 3.93 19.21
N VAL A 188 8.54 4.44 18.36
CA VAL A 188 8.96 5.12 17.14
C VAL A 188 9.79 6.35 17.52
N ALA A 189 10.96 6.52 16.91
CA ALA A 189 11.79 7.69 17.18
C ALA A 189 11.07 8.97 16.78
N ASN A 190 11.40 10.09 17.44
CA ASN A 190 10.77 11.37 17.16
C ASN A 190 10.94 11.75 15.68
N GLY A 191 9.83 11.78 14.93
CA GLY A 191 9.80 12.15 13.51
C GLY A 191 9.63 10.98 12.54
N GLU A 192 9.73 9.73 13.02
CA GLU A 192 9.46 8.55 12.21
C GLU A 192 7.96 8.21 12.20
N ALA A 193 7.51 7.55 11.13
CA ALA A 193 6.13 7.12 11.00
C ALA A 193 5.99 5.66 11.47
N VAL A 194 4.92 5.38 12.23
CA VAL A 194 4.50 3.99 12.49
C VAL A 194 4.23 3.32 11.14
N TYR A 195 4.70 2.08 10.96
CA TYR A 195 4.39 1.31 9.77
C TYR A 195 2.88 1.26 9.53
N VAL A 196 2.48 1.65 8.33
CA VAL A 196 1.12 1.49 7.81
C VAL A 196 1.26 0.81 6.47
N LEU A 197 0.30 -0.06 6.16
CA LEU A 197 0.20 -0.73 4.87
C LEU A 197 0.29 0.28 3.73
N ARG A 198 1.03 -0.05 2.67
CA ARG A 198 1.26 0.90 1.57
C ARG A 198 -0.03 1.47 0.96
N TYR A 199 -1.12 0.70 0.91
CA TYR A 199 -2.42 1.20 0.40
C TYR A 199 -3.21 2.05 1.40
N GLU A 200 -3.02 1.82 2.69
CA GLU A 200 -3.65 2.61 3.76
C GLU A 200 -2.81 3.86 4.09
N SER A 201 -1.55 3.88 3.63
CA SER A 201 -0.71 5.05 3.74
C SER A 201 -1.30 6.19 2.91
N PHE A 202 -1.35 7.38 3.52
CA PHE A 202 -1.81 8.57 2.83
C PHE A 202 -1.03 8.79 1.53
N GLU A 203 -1.74 9.18 0.48
CA GLU A 203 -1.13 9.78 -0.70
C GLU A 203 -0.25 10.96 -0.29
N PRO A 204 0.85 11.25 -1.00
CA PRO A 204 1.79 12.32 -0.64
C PRO A 204 1.11 13.68 -0.37
N ILE A 205 0.06 14.01 -1.14
CA ILE A 205 -0.72 15.24 -0.98
C ILE A 205 -1.46 15.25 0.38
N LYS A 206 -2.06 14.13 0.77
CA LYS A 206 -2.75 13.98 2.07
C LYS A 206 -1.76 14.01 3.23
N GLN A 207 -0.58 13.41 3.08
CA GLN A 207 0.49 13.50 4.09
C GLN A 207 0.95 14.95 4.30
N THR A 208 1.19 15.67 3.21
CA THR A 208 1.61 17.08 3.25
C THR A 208 0.55 17.92 3.95
N ASN A 209 -0.73 17.75 3.58
CA ASN A 209 -1.83 18.43 4.25
C ASN A 209 -1.88 18.09 5.74
N PHE A 210 -1.75 16.81 6.12
CA PHE A 210 -1.74 16.39 7.52
C PHE A 210 -0.62 17.06 8.32
N ILE A 211 0.59 17.15 7.77
CA ILE A 211 1.73 17.84 8.41
C ILE A 211 1.43 19.34 8.56
N VAL A 212 0.91 19.99 7.52
CA VAL A 212 0.51 21.41 7.57
C VAL A 212 -0.54 21.65 8.65
N TRP A 213 -1.55 20.79 8.75
CA TRP A 213 -2.59 20.88 9.78
C TRP A 213 -2.04 20.62 11.18
N LYS A 214 -1.12 19.65 11.35
CA LYS A 214 -0.45 19.38 12.63
C LYS A 214 0.40 20.58 13.07
N LEU A 215 1.16 21.19 12.16
CA LEU A 215 1.95 22.38 12.43
C LEU A 215 1.05 23.57 12.77
N ARG A 216 -0.04 23.78 12.02
CA ARG A 216 -1.04 24.80 12.31
C ARG A 216 -1.66 24.61 13.68
N GLY A 217 -2.01 23.38 14.05
CA GLY A 217 -2.52 23.04 15.38
C GLY A 217 -1.51 23.29 16.49
N LEU A 218 -0.22 23.01 16.27
CA LEU A 218 0.84 23.31 17.23
C LEU A 218 1.01 24.82 17.41
N VAL A 219 1.06 25.59 16.33
CA VAL A 219 1.15 27.06 16.37
C VAL A 219 -0.07 27.65 17.09
N HIS A 220 -1.27 27.19 16.74
CA HIS A 220 -2.52 27.61 17.40
C HIS A 220 -2.58 27.23 18.88
N LYS A 221 -1.86 26.20 19.33
CA LYS A 221 -1.71 25.88 20.77
C LYS A 221 -0.65 26.74 21.44
N LEU A 222 0.48 26.97 20.78
CA LEU A 222 1.63 27.66 21.36
C LEU A 222 1.42 29.17 21.48
N VAL A 223 0.80 29.82 20.49
CA VAL A 223 0.56 31.27 20.52
C VAL A 223 -0.29 31.69 21.72
N PRO A 224 -1.44 31.03 22.01
CA PRO A 224 -2.20 31.31 23.22
C PRO A 224 -1.45 30.91 24.49
N SER A 225 -0.72 29.78 24.49
CA SER A 225 0.05 29.35 25.67
C SER A 225 1.15 30.34 26.06
N VAL A 226 1.85 30.93 25.08
CA VAL A 226 2.87 31.97 25.31
C VAL A 226 2.21 33.27 25.76
N ARG A 227 1.05 33.66 25.20
CA ARG A 227 0.29 34.83 25.66
C ARG A 227 -0.20 34.65 27.10
N ALA A 228 -0.72 33.46 27.44
CA ALA A 228 -1.16 33.12 28.78
C ALA A 228 -0.01 33.13 29.79
N LEU A 229 1.22 32.78 29.40
CA LEU A 229 2.40 32.86 30.26
C LEU A 229 2.88 34.30 30.53
N LEU A 230 2.60 35.21 29.59
CA LEU A 230 2.95 36.63 29.66
C LEU A 230 1.79 37.52 30.14
N GLY A 231 0.65 36.91 30.49
CA GLY A 231 -0.57 37.58 30.94
C GLY A 231 -0.54 38.00 32.41
N ALA A 232 -1.59 38.69 32.86
CA ALA A 232 -1.72 39.21 34.22
C ALA A 232 -1.87 38.08 35.27
N THR A 233 -2.52 36.97 34.91
CA THR A 233 -2.59 35.73 35.68
C THR A 233 -2.00 34.56 34.89
N PRO A 234 -0.71 34.24 35.06
CA PRO A 234 -0.06 33.18 34.30
C PRO A 234 -0.75 31.82 34.50
N GLY A 235 -1.34 31.27 33.42
CA GLY A 235 -1.94 29.94 33.40
C GLY A 235 -3.44 29.87 33.75
N GLU A 236 -4.10 30.99 33.98
CA GLU A 236 -5.56 31.07 34.19
C GLU A 236 -6.23 31.92 33.09
N PHE A 237 -7.52 31.71 32.87
CA PHE A 237 -8.33 32.59 32.02
C PHE A 237 -8.88 33.73 32.89
N ASP A 238 -8.64 34.97 32.48
CA ASP A 238 -9.12 36.16 33.20
C ASP A 238 -10.62 36.38 32.92
N ASP A 239 -11.08 36.11 31.68
CA ASP A 239 -12.50 36.13 31.32
C ASP A 239 -12.87 35.29 30.08
N PHE A 240 -14.15 35.25 29.73
CA PHE A 240 -14.66 34.48 28.57
C PHE A 240 -14.06 34.90 27.22
N ARG A 241 -13.58 36.15 27.07
CA ARG A 241 -12.93 36.63 25.85
C ARG A 241 -11.59 35.94 25.63
N ASP A 242 -10.93 35.46 26.68
CA ASP A 242 -9.71 34.68 26.55
C ASP A 242 -9.99 33.30 25.95
N ILE A 243 -11.18 32.74 26.20
CA ILE A 243 -11.67 31.51 25.57
C ILE A 243 -12.04 31.78 24.11
N GLU A 244 -12.69 32.90 23.82
CA GLU A 244 -13.06 33.31 22.45
C GLU A 244 -11.83 33.55 21.55
N GLN A 245 -10.70 33.96 22.11
CA GLN A 245 -9.44 34.16 21.38
C GLN A 245 -8.71 32.86 20.99
N LEU A 246 -9.20 31.69 21.40
CA LEU A 246 -8.59 30.38 21.09
C LEU A 246 -9.00 29.81 19.73
N TYR A 247 -10.01 30.38 19.06
CA TYR A 247 -10.55 29.92 17.78
C TYR A 247 -10.76 31.07 16.78
#